data_AF-A0A225DGD8-F1
#
_entry.id   AF-A0A225DGD8-F1
#
_cell.length_a   1.000
_cell.length_b   1.000
_cell.length_c   1.000
_cell.angle_alpha   90.00
_cell.angle_beta   90.00
_cell.angle_gamma   90.00
#
_symmetry.space_group_name_H-M   'P 1'
#
loop_
_entity.id
_entity.type
_entity.pdbx_description
1 polymer ?
#
loop_
_entity_poly.entity_id
_entity_poly.type
_entity_poly.pdbx_seq_one_letter_code
_entity_poly.pdbx_strand_id
1 'polypeptide(L)' 'MLTVKECAARACVSLSLVYQWISEGTLPCYRMGCKGKRGTIRIDESDLENFLQTLKVSEMPRKDESLRFIK' A
#
# COMPACT_ATOMS: atom_id res chain seq x y z
N MET A 1 -8.43 -11.25 -7.47
CA MET A 1 -8.96 -9.89 -7.70
C MET A 1 -9.77 -9.44 -6.51
N LEU A 2 -9.27 -8.43 -5.80
CA LEU A 2 -9.87 -7.83 -4.61
C LEU A 2 -10.73 -6.62 -4.98
N THR A 3 -11.82 -6.43 -4.24
CA THR A 3 -12.47 -5.13 -4.11
C THR A 3 -11.62 -4.19 -3.25
N VAL A 4 -11.92 -2.89 -3.30
CA VAL A 4 -11.30 -1.90 -2.39
C VAL A 4 -11.52 -2.27 -0.91
N LYS A 5 -12.69 -2.86 -0.58
CA LYS A 5 -13.01 -3.31 0.78
C LYS A 5 -12.18 -4.51 1.23
N GLU A 6 -12.01 -5.50 0.36
CA GLU A 6 -11.17 -6.67 0.66
C GLU A 6 -9.69 -6.28 0.74
N CYS A 7 -9.23 -5.35 -0.11
CA CYS A 7 -7.89 -4.79 -0.04
C CYS A 7 -7.64 -4.09 1.30
N ALA A 8 -8.56 -3.23 1.75
CA ALA A 8 -8.45 -2.54 3.02
C ALA A 8 -8.43 -3.53 4.21
N ALA A 9 -9.29 -4.54 4.18
CA ALA A 9 -9.32 -5.59 5.19
C ALA A 9 -8.02 -6.38 5.24
N ARG A 10 -7.44 -6.74 4.08
CA ARG A 10 -6.16 -7.49 4.02
C ARG A 10 -4.96 -6.67 4.48
N ALA A 11 -4.89 -5.40 4.08
CA ALA A 11 -3.82 -4.52 4.49
C ALA A 11 -4.01 -3.98 5.93
N CYS A 12 -5.11 -4.31 6.60
CA CYS A 12 -5.47 -3.80 7.93
C CYS A 12 -5.50 -2.26 8.02
N VAL A 13 -6.06 -1.60 6.99
CA VAL A 13 -6.15 -0.13 6.90
C VAL A 13 -7.57 0.34 6.61
N SER A 14 -7.79 1.65 6.66
CA SER A 14 -9.09 2.25 6.29
C SER A 14 -9.32 2.23 4.78
N LEU A 15 -10.58 2.19 4.36
CA LEU A 15 -10.98 2.33 2.95
C LEU A 15 -10.43 3.63 2.33
N SER A 16 -10.47 4.72 3.10
CA SER A 16 -10.01 6.02 2.66
C SER A 16 -8.53 6.01 2.28
N LEU A 17 -7.70 5.30 3.05
CA LEU A 17 -6.27 5.18 2.74
C LEU A 17 -6.04 4.40 1.45
N VAL A 18 -6.81 3.32 1.21
CA VAL A 18 -6.72 2.58 -0.06
C VAL A 18 -7.15 3.45 -1.24
N TYR A 19 -8.23 4.22 -1.10
CA TYR A 19 -8.63 5.18 -2.14
C TYR A 19 -7.56 6.25 -2.38
N GLN A 20 -6.88 6.70 -1.33
CA GLN A 20 -5.76 7.63 -1.44
C GLN A 20 -4.63 7.02 -2.26
N TRP A 21 -4.17 5.80 -1.94
CA TRP A 21 -3.14 5.10 -2.73
C TRP A 21 -3.51 4.96 -4.21
N ILE A 22 -4.78 4.61 -4.49
CA ILE A 22 -5.28 4.51 -5.86
C ILE A 22 -5.31 5.88 -6.55
N SER A 23 -5.69 6.95 -5.84
CA SER A 23 -5.75 8.31 -6.40
C SER A 23 -4.37 8.90 -6.67
N GLU A 24 -3.39 8.57 -5.85
CA GLU A 24 -1.98 8.94 -5.99
C GLU A 24 -1.26 8.07 -7.04
N GLY A 25 -1.90 6.99 -7.51
CA GLY A 25 -1.33 6.05 -8.47
C GLY A 25 -0.24 5.14 -7.89
N THR A 26 -0.13 5.05 -6.56
CA THR A 26 0.88 4.23 -5.87
C THR A 26 0.49 2.75 -5.80
N LEU A 27 -0.82 2.46 -5.74
CA LEU A 27 -1.35 1.10 -5.81
C LEU A 27 -2.00 0.84 -7.19
N PRO A 28 -1.44 -0.07 -8.02
CA PRO A 28 -2.04 -0.46 -9.30
C PRO A 28 -3.46 -1.00 -9.13
N CYS A 29 -4.35 -0.62 -10.06
CA CYS A 29 -5.71 -1.14 -10.06
C CYS A 29 -6.32 -1.19 -11.46
N TYR A 30 -7.29 -2.09 -11.62
CA TYR A 30 -8.14 -2.18 -12.79
C TYR A 30 -9.42 -1.38 -12.56
N ARG A 31 -9.70 -0.45 -13.48
CA ARG A 31 -11.01 0.21 -13.57
C ARG A 31 -11.88 -0.55 -14.56
N MET A 32 -12.72 -1.44 -14.04
CA MET A 32 -13.61 -2.27 -14.86
C MET A 32 -14.97 -1.56 -15.04
N GLY A 33 -15.44 -1.47 -16.27
CA GLY A 33 -16.76 -0.89 -16.59
C GLY A 33 -16.87 -0.45 -18.05
N CYS A 34 -18.10 -0.38 -18.56
CA CYS A 34 -18.37 0.14 -19.90
C CYS A 34 -18.53 1.67 -19.86
N LYS A 35 -18.19 2.35 -20.96
CA LYS A 35 -18.46 3.78 -21.14
C LYS A 35 -19.94 4.07 -20.83
N GLY A 36 -20.20 5.01 -19.91
CA GLY A 36 -21.55 5.40 -19.51
C GLY A 36 -22.22 4.56 -18.41
N LYS A 37 -21.56 3.54 -17.85
CA LYS A 37 -22.04 2.80 -16.66
C LYS A 37 -21.15 3.05 -15.44
N ARG A 38 -21.68 2.82 -14.24
CA ARG A 38 -20.90 2.87 -12.99
C ARG A 38 -19.81 1.80 -13.04
N GLY A 39 -18.54 2.25 -13.08
CA GLY A 39 -17.38 1.36 -13.03
C GLY A 39 -17.12 0.83 -11.61
N THR A 40 -16.24 -0.17 -11.53
CA THR A 40 -15.74 -0.72 -10.28
C THR A 40 -14.21 -0.81 -10.31
N ILE A 41 -13.60 -0.72 -9.13
CA ILE A 41 -12.15 -0.86 -8.96
C ILE A 41 -11.87 -2.28 -8.49
N ARG A 42 -10.93 -2.94 -9.17
CA ARG A 42 -10.38 -4.23 -8.78
C ARG A 42 -8.87 -4.14 -8.62
N ILE A 43 -8.34 -4.81 -7.63
CA ILE A 43 -6.92 -4.79 -7.28
C ILE A 43 -6.43 -6.23 -7.38
N ASP A 44 -5.30 -6.47 -8.06
CA ASP A 44 -4.72 -7.80 -8.02
C ASP A 44 -4.13 -8.07 -6.63
N GLU A 45 -4.24 -9.31 -6.18
CA GLU A 45 -3.69 -9.70 -4.88
C GLU A 45 -2.16 -9.59 -4.86
N SER A 46 -1.51 -9.96 -5.96
CA SER A 46 -0.05 -9.86 -6.10
C SER A 46 0.42 -8.41 -6.13
N ASP A 47 -0.33 -7.50 -6.77
CA ASP A 47 -0.01 -6.06 -6.77
C ASP A 47 -0.08 -5.47 -5.35
N LEU A 48 -1.08 -5.88 -4.57
CA LEU A 48 -1.19 -5.46 -3.16
C LEU A 48 -0.01 -5.98 -2.34
N GLU A 49 0.33 -7.26 -2.46
CA GLU A 49 1.47 -7.84 -1.73
C GLU A 49 2.78 -7.15 -2.09
N ASN A 50 3.05 -6.97 -3.38
CA ASN A 50 4.23 -6.26 -3.87
C ASN A 50 4.29 -4.83 -3.33
N PHE A 51 3.17 -4.11 -3.35
CA PHE A 51 3.09 -2.76 -2.79
C PHE A 51 3.43 -2.74 -1.29
N LEU A 52 2.86 -3.66 -0.49
CA LEU A 52 3.15 -3.75 0.94
C LEU A 52 4.62 -4.06 1.23
N GLN A 53 5.27 -4.87 0.40
CA GLN A 53 6.71 -5.11 0.52
C GLN A 53 7.53 -3.84 0.27
N THR A 54 7.09 -2.92 -0.60
CA THR A 54 7.80 -1.64 -0.80
C THR A 54 7.70 -0.70 0.40
N LEU A 55 6.64 -0.80 1.20
CA LEU A 55 6.46 -0.02 2.42
C LEU A 55 7.25 -0.57 3.62
N LYS A 56 7.75 -1.80 3.51
CA LYS A 56 8.45 -2.47 4.61
C LYS A 56 9.82 -1.83 4.83
N VAL A 57 9.96 -1.10 5.93
CA VAL A 57 11.27 -0.63 6.42
C VAL A 57 11.94 -1.81 7.12
N SER A 58 12.96 -2.42 6.48
CA SER A 58 13.87 -3.32 7.19
C SER A 58 14.60 -2.51 8.26
N GLU A 59 14.78 -3.08 9.45
CA GLU A 59 15.48 -2.41 10.55
C GLU A 59 16.79 -1.81 10.03
N MET A 60 16.86 -0.47 9.98
CA MET A 60 18.16 0.19 9.90
C MET A 60 18.90 -0.19 11.18
N PRO A 61 20.17 -0.62 11.12
CA PRO A 61 20.94 -0.84 12.34
C PRO A 61 20.91 0.47 13.11
N ARG A 62 20.32 0.43 14.31
CA ARG A 62 20.29 1.55 15.25
C ARG A 62 21.76 1.97 15.44
N LYS A 63 22.17 3.10 14.85
CA LYS A 63 23.48 3.68 15.12
C LYS A 63 23.46 4.16 16.57
N ASP A 64 23.90 3.29 17.48
CA ASP A 64 24.32 3.70 18.82
C ASP A 64 25.62 4.50 18.66
N GLU A 65 25.48 5.79 18.39
CA GLU A 65 26.61 6.74 18.32
C GLU A 65 26.93 7.25 19.74
N SER A 66 27.17 6.32 20.67
CA SER A 66 27.69 6.63 22.01
C SER A 66 29.07 6.02 22.20
N LEU A 67 30.03 6.52 21.43
CA LEU A 67 31.45 6.49 21.81
C LEU A 67 31.98 7.92 21.74
N ARG A 68 31.87 8.65 22.86
CA ARG A 68 32.79 9.76 23.14
C ARG A 68 33.62 9.36 24.35
N PHE A 69 34.81 8.85 24.06
CA PHE A 69 35.92 8.77 25.00
C PHE A 69 36.14 10.16 25.59
N ILE A 70 35.94 10.30 26.91
CA ILE A 70 36.42 11.45 27.67
C ILE A 70 37.90 11.17 27.94
N LYS A 71 38.76 12.12 27.56
CA LYS A 71 40.22 12.11 27.79
C LYS A 71 40.55 12.13 29.27
#